data_AF-A0A933C291-F1
#
_entry.id   AF-A0A933C291-F1
#
_cell.length_a   1.000
_cell.length_b   1.000
_cell.length_c   1.000
_cell.angle_alpha   90.00
_cell.angle_beta   90.00
_cell.angle_gamma   90.00
#
_symmetry.space_group_name_H-M   'P 1'
#
loop_
_entity.id
_entity.type
_entity.pdbx_description
1 polymer ?
#
loop_
_entity_poly.entity_id
_entity_poly.type
_entity_poly.pdbx_seq_one_letter_code
_entity_poly.pdbx_strand_id
1 'polypeptide(L)'
;MLKRAWYWGAVPLALTLALPAAAAGQGLEVFGYATIDYVDVEGEPQTFDAHNLNLVVLGKLLDDLFVAGEVEYEHGGDEIALEYGYLAFRRWRHVNITAGKFIVPFGRFNQDHPAWISRVPGRPNGFARVLPATYNDVGVIVGGGLPVGHLSRVTYDLWWVNGLAGEDGADIRAMRDNLEDVDGNKFVGGRLAYISRIGVNVGVSYQTGTYD
;
A
#
# COMPACT_ATOMS: atom_id res chain seq x y z
N MET A 1 30.99 -7.22 5.52
CA MET A 1 30.56 -8.62 5.30
C MET A 1 29.14 -8.56 4.77
N LEU A 2 28.90 -8.95 3.50
CA LEU A 2 27.55 -8.93 2.92
C LEU A 2 26.76 -10.10 3.53
N LYS A 3 25.82 -9.82 4.43
CA LYS A 3 24.88 -10.82 4.95
C LYS A 3 23.98 -11.28 3.80
N ARG A 4 23.95 -12.60 3.53
CA ARG A 4 23.00 -13.22 2.59
C ARG A 4 21.77 -13.68 3.38
N ALA A 5 20.59 -13.25 2.95
CA ALA A 5 19.31 -13.77 3.45
C ALA A 5 18.70 -14.69 2.38
N TRP A 6 18.28 -15.88 2.78
CA TRP A 6 17.48 -16.77 1.96
C TRP A 6 16.05 -16.72 2.48
N TYR A 7 15.12 -16.20 1.68
CA TYR A 7 13.71 -16.23 2.01
C TYR A 7 13.07 -17.40 1.24
N TRP A 8 12.52 -18.37 1.96
CA TRP A 8 11.71 -19.43 1.36
C TRP A 8 10.24 -19.00 1.41
N GLY A 9 9.56 -19.12 0.27
CA GLY A 9 8.34 -18.37 -0.03
C GLY A 9 7.18 -18.54 0.96
N ALA A 10 6.55 -17.39 1.25
CA ALA A 10 5.23 -17.28 1.83
C ALA A 10 4.20 -18.10 1.04
N VAL A 11 3.33 -18.83 1.74
CA VAL A 11 2.08 -19.34 1.19
C VAL A 11 0.98 -18.38 1.64
N PRO A 12 0.55 -17.42 0.79
CA PRO A 12 -0.59 -16.58 1.13
C PRO A 12 -1.84 -17.46 1.15
N LEU A 13 -2.40 -17.70 2.34
CA LEU A 13 -3.70 -18.34 2.47
C LEU A 13 -4.77 -17.24 2.52
N ALA A 14 -5.42 -17.00 1.38
CA ALA A 14 -6.60 -16.13 1.34
C ALA A 14 -7.79 -16.89 1.94
N LEU A 15 -8.26 -16.47 3.11
CA LEU A 15 -9.46 -17.02 3.73
C LEU A 15 -10.60 -16.03 3.51
N THR A 16 -11.53 -16.36 2.62
CA THR A 16 -12.78 -15.62 2.49
C THR A 16 -13.72 -16.07 3.60
N LEU A 17 -13.87 -15.25 4.65
CA LEU A 17 -14.96 -15.43 5.60
C LEU A 17 -16.26 -15.05 4.90
N ALA A 18 -17.08 -16.06 4.57
CA ALA A 18 -18.39 -15.83 3.99
C ALA A 18 -19.25 -15.05 5.00
N LEU A 19 -19.51 -13.78 4.72
CA LEU A 19 -20.46 -12.98 5.49
C LEU A 19 -21.87 -13.59 5.36
N PRO A 20 -22.71 -13.54 6.40
CA PRO A 20 -24.12 -13.84 6.26
C PRO A 20 -24.73 -12.96 5.15
N ALA A 21 -25.61 -13.54 4.33
CA ALA A 21 -26.15 -12.95 3.10
C ALA A 21 -26.73 -11.51 3.24
N ALA A 22 -27.09 -11.11 4.46
CA ALA A 22 -27.56 -9.77 4.78
C ALA A 22 -26.50 -8.66 4.59
N ALA A 23 -25.20 -8.93 4.80
CA ALA A 23 -24.13 -7.95 4.59
C ALA A 23 -23.72 -7.85 3.12
N ALA A 24 -23.71 -8.97 2.40
CA ALA A 24 -23.45 -9.01 0.95
C ALA A 24 -24.54 -8.25 0.15
N GLY A 25 -25.79 -8.25 0.63
CA GLY A 25 -26.90 -7.51 0.03
C GLY A 25 -26.78 -5.99 0.06
N GLN A 26 -25.86 -5.43 0.85
CA GLN A 26 -25.62 -3.98 0.98
C GLN A 26 -24.30 -3.52 0.34
N GLY A 27 -23.61 -4.40 -0.39
CA GLY A 27 -22.35 -4.05 -1.05
C GLY A 27 -21.16 -3.91 -0.10
N LEU A 28 -21.23 -4.53 1.09
CA LEU A 28 -20.11 -4.65 2.04
C LEU A 28 -19.49 -6.05 1.91
N GLU A 29 -18.18 -6.08 1.75
CA GLU A 29 -17.34 -7.27 1.67
C GLU A 29 -16.28 -7.21 2.76
N VAL A 30 -16.07 -8.33 3.44
CA VAL A 30 -15.00 -8.50 4.43
C VAL A 30 -14.23 -9.74 4.05
N PHE A 31 -12.91 -9.62 3.97
CA PHE A 31 -12.00 -10.71 3.67
C PHE A 31 -10.67 -10.50 4.39
N GLY A 32 -9.77 -11.47 4.31
CA GLY A 32 -8.44 -11.32 4.88
C GLY A 32 -7.47 -12.33 4.31
N TYR A 33 -6.21 -12.17 4.67
CA TYR A 33 -5.14 -13.11 4.37
C TYR A 33 -4.17 -13.15 5.53
N ALA A 34 -3.42 -14.25 5.62
CA ALA A 34 -2.35 -14.40 6.59
C ALA A 34 -1.09 -14.92 5.91
N THR A 35 0.05 -14.49 6.44
CA THR A 35 1.37 -14.91 5.97
C THR A 35 2.15 -15.54 7.12
N ILE A 36 2.75 -16.69 6.85
CA ILE A 36 3.69 -17.36 7.75
C ILE A 36 5.00 -17.50 6.99
N ASP A 37 6.08 -17.02 7.60
CA ASP A 37 7.41 -17.03 7.03
C ASP A 37 8.33 -17.99 7.79
N TYR A 38 9.29 -18.54 7.07
CA TYR A 38 10.48 -19.16 7.66
C TYR A 38 11.68 -18.30 7.34
N VAL A 39 12.35 -17.80 8.38
CA VAL A 39 13.44 -16.84 8.26
C VAL A 39 14.76 -17.52 8.64
N ASP A 40 15.72 -17.48 7.71
CA ASP A 40 17.08 -17.98 7.88
C ASP A 40 18.08 -16.90 7.43
N VAL A 41 18.58 -16.15 8.41
CA VAL A 41 19.57 -15.10 8.21
C VAL A 41 20.89 -15.55 8.83
N GLU A 42 21.97 -15.45 8.06
CA GLU A 42 23.29 -15.87 8.50
C GLU A 42 23.71 -15.16 9.80
N GLY A 43 23.97 -15.96 10.84
CA GLY A 43 24.36 -15.48 12.16
C GLY A 43 23.20 -15.20 13.13
N GLU A 44 21.95 -15.39 12.70
CA GLU A 44 20.76 -15.26 13.54
C GLU A 44 20.09 -16.63 13.75
N PRO A 45 19.29 -16.80 14.83
CA PRO A 45 18.46 -17.99 15.00
C PRO A 45 17.45 -18.13 13.85
N GLN A 46 17.28 -19.37 13.37
CA GLN A 46 16.21 -19.71 12.44
C GLN A 46 14.88 -19.69 13.16
N THR A 47 13.85 -19.13 12.53
CA THR A 47 12.53 -19.00 13.16
C THR A 47 11.39 -19.15 12.16
N PHE A 48 10.25 -19.63 12.66
CA PHE A 48 8.96 -19.45 12.00
C PHE A 48 8.33 -18.18 12.55
N ASP A 49 7.88 -17.31 11.66
CA ASP A 49 7.27 -16.04 11.99
C ASP A 49 5.81 -16.04 11.53
N ALA A 50 4.90 -15.75 12.45
CA ALA A 50 3.52 -15.42 12.11
C ALA A 50 3.48 -13.97 11.61
N HIS A 51 4.04 -13.76 10.41
CA HIS A 51 4.42 -12.45 9.89
C HIS A 51 3.27 -11.47 9.92
N ASN A 52 2.13 -11.80 9.31
CA ASN A 52 0.94 -10.95 9.40
C ASN A 52 -0.40 -11.69 9.26
N LEU A 53 -1.43 -11.06 9.81
CA LEU A 53 -2.84 -11.30 9.54
C LEU A 53 -3.49 -9.96 9.17
N ASN A 54 -4.05 -9.88 7.98
CA ASN A 54 -4.70 -8.68 7.47
C ASN A 54 -6.21 -8.92 7.34
N LEU A 55 -6.99 -7.96 7.85
CA LEU A 55 -8.45 -7.94 7.75
C LEU A 55 -8.88 -6.73 6.92
N VAL A 56 -9.52 -7.01 5.79
CA VAL A 56 -9.92 -6.02 4.80
C VAL A 56 -11.44 -5.86 4.78
N VAL A 57 -11.89 -4.62 4.73
CA VAL A 57 -13.28 -4.23 4.56
C VAL A 57 -13.39 -3.37 3.29
N LEU A 58 -14.29 -3.74 2.37
CA LEU A 58 -14.65 -2.96 1.19
C LEU A 58 -16.15 -2.73 1.18
N GLY A 59 -16.60 -1.51 0.89
CA GLY A 59 -18.02 -1.18 0.89
C GLY A 59 -18.42 -0.21 -0.20
N LYS A 60 -19.58 -0.43 -0.84
CA LYS A 60 -20.28 0.59 -1.64
C LYS A 60 -21.31 1.30 -0.77
N LEU A 61 -21.03 2.54 -0.37
CA LEU A 61 -21.90 3.34 0.50
C LEU A 61 -23.04 4.02 -0.27
N LEU A 62 -22.71 4.58 -1.44
CA LEU A 62 -23.64 5.20 -2.39
C LEU A 62 -23.26 4.77 -3.82
N ASP A 63 -23.96 5.28 -4.83
CA ASP A 63 -23.69 4.91 -6.23
C ASP A 63 -22.25 5.16 -6.68
N ASP A 64 -21.66 6.25 -6.21
CA ASP A 64 -20.33 6.72 -6.56
C ASP A 64 -19.41 6.90 -5.33
N LEU A 65 -19.85 6.50 -4.13
CA LEU A 65 -19.07 6.59 -2.89
C LEU A 65 -18.78 5.21 -2.31
N PHE A 66 -17.50 4.94 -2.08
CA PHE A 66 -16.97 3.67 -1.61
C PHE A 66 -16.12 3.87 -0.36
N VAL A 67 -16.00 2.82 0.45
CA VAL A 67 -15.12 2.76 1.62
C VAL A 67 -14.18 1.56 1.48
N ALA A 68 -12.95 1.72 1.94
CA ALA A 68 -12.00 0.62 2.06
C ALA A 68 -11.16 0.79 3.33
N GLY A 69 -10.85 -0.30 4.01
CA GLY A 69 -9.93 -0.31 5.14
C GLY A 69 -9.25 -1.66 5.32
N GLU A 70 -8.03 -1.64 5.85
CA GLU A 70 -7.25 -2.83 6.18
C GLU A 70 -6.56 -2.63 7.52
N VAL A 71 -6.84 -3.55 8.44
CA VAL A 71 -6.14 -3.66 9.73
C VAL A 71 -5.16 -4.82 9.61
N GLU A 72 -3.92 -4.60 9.98
CA GLU A 72 -2.84 -5.56 9.96
C GLU A 72 -2.37 -5.87 11.39
N TYR A 73 -2.22 -7.16 11.68
CA TYR A 73 -1.60 -7.67 12.90
C TYR A 73 -0.30 -8.34 12.51
N GLU A 74 0.85 -7.82 12.93
CA GLU A 74 2.16 -8.39 12.59
C GLU A 74 2.78 -9.16 13.76
N HIS A 75 3.70 -10.08 13.43
CA HIS A 75 4.57 -10.80 14.37
C HIS A 75 3.81 -11.45 15.53
N GLY A 76 2.80 -12.26 15.20
CA GLY A 76 1.98 -12.93 16.22
C GLY A 76 1.01 -12.02 16.99
N GLY A 77 0.81 -10.78 16.53
CA GLY A 77 -0.07 -9.78 17.13
C GLY A 77 0.62 -8.78 18.06
N ASP A 78 1.96 -8.75 18.05
CA ASP A 78 2.77 -7.78 18.81
C ASP A 78 2.59 -6.35 18.27
N GLU A 79 2.31 -6.22 16.98
CA GLU A 79 2.08 -4.94 16.31
C GLU A 79 0.69 -4.92 15.65
N ILE A 80 -0.03 -3.81 15.81
CA ILE A 80 -1.34 -3.57 15.16
C ILE A 80 -1.27 -2.25 14.42
N ALA A 81 -1.55 -2.29 13.12
CA ALA A 81 -1.54 -1.12 12.27
C ALA A 81 -2.83 -1.00 11.46
N LEU A 82 -3.29 0.24 11.26
CA LEU A 82 -4.23 0.55 10.19
C LEU A 82 -3.39 0.81 8.93
N GLU A 83 -3.35 -0.14 8.01
CA GLU A 83 -2.55 -0.03 6.80
C GLU A 83 -3.14 1.02 5.85
N TYR A 84 -4.45 0.96 5.63
CA TYR A 84 -5.24 2.02 5.01
C TYR A 84 -6.67 2.08 5.57
N GLY A 85 -7.30 3.23 5.40
CA GLY A 85 -8.68 3.52 5.76
C GLY A 85 -9.14 4.79 5.07
N TYR A 86 -9.94 4.66 4.02
CA TYR A 86 -10.30 5.80 3.16
C TYR A 86 -11.70 5.71 2.55
N LEU A 87 -12.17 6.86 2.10
CA LEU A 87 -13.32 7.00 1.22
C LEU A 87 -12.87 7.26 -0.21
N ALA A 88 -13.58 6.68 -1.17
CA ALA A 88 -13.30 6.77 -2.59
C ALA A 88 -14.53 7.25 -3.35
N PHE A 89 -14.44 8.40 -4.00
CA PHE A 89 -15.47 8.95 -4.88
C PHE A 89 -15.14 8.67 -6.35
N ARG A 90 -16.09 8.10 -7.09
CA ARG A 90 -15.90 7.51 -8.43
C ARG A 90 -17.01 7.90 -9.41
N ARG A 91 -17.40 9.18 -9.42
CA ARG A 91 -18.48 9.69 -10.28
C ARG A 91 -18.11 9.78 -11.76
N TRP A 92 -16.84 10.00 -12.07
CA TRP A 92 -16.35 10.24 -13.43
C TRP A 92 -15.52 9.06 -13.93
N ARG A 93 -15.61 8.80 -15.23
CA ARG A 93 -14.99 7.63 -15.86
C ARG A 93 -13.45 7.59 -15.74
N HIS A 94 -12.80 8.74 -15.70
CA HIS A 94 -11.34 8.84 -15.75
C HIS A 94 -10.76 9.62 -14.57
N VAL A 95 -11.57 9.96 -13.57
CA VAL A 95 -11.17 10.75 -12.40
C VAL A 95 -11.76 10.10 -11.16
N ASN A 96 -10.88 9.82 -10.22
CA ASN A 96 -11.14 9.14 -8.96
C ASN A 96 -10.55 10.00 -7.84
N ILE A 97 -11.36 10.33 -6.84
CA ILE A 97 -10.89 11.09 -5.68
C ILE A 97 -10.90 10.15 -4.48
N THR A 98 -9.79 10.03 -3.77
CA THR A 98 -9.66 9.21 -2.56
C THR A 98 -9.21 10.12 -1.42
N ALA A 99 -9.81 9.99 -0.24
CA ALA A 99 -9.42 10.75 0.95
C ALA A 99 -9.41 9.86 2.20
N GLY A 100 -8.38 9.99 3.03
CA GLY A 100 -8.16 9.18 4.23
C GLY A 100 -6.71 8.71 4.33
N LYS A 101 -6.47 7.64 5.10
CA LYS A 101 -5.17 6.96 5.15
C LYS A 101 -5.07 6.00 3.97
N PHE A 102 -4.07 6.14 3.12
CA PHE A 102 -3.87 5.28 1.95
C PHE A 102 -2.41 5.05 1.65
N ILE A 103 -2.12 4.01 0.88
CA ILE A 103 -0.78 3.75 0.36
C ILE A 103 -0.45 4.76 -0.74
N VAL A 104 0.58 5.57 -0.52
CA VAL A 104 1.04 6.56 -1.48
C VAL A 104 1.64 5.82 -2.69
N PRO A 105 1.15 6.07 -3.92
CA PRO A 105 1.56 5.33 -5.12
C PRO A 105 2.92 5.83 -5.66
N PHE A 106 3.88 6.04 -4.76
CA PHE A 106 5.26 6.35 -5.11
C PHE A 106 5.98 5.08 -5.55
N GLY A 107 6.26 4.98 -6.86
CA GLY A 107 6.83 3.78 -7.46
C GLY A 107 5.84 2.62 -7.59
N ARG A 108 6.25 1.58 -8.32
CA ARG A 108 5.38 0.43 -8.61
C ARG A 108 5.23 -0.51 -7.41
N PHE A 109 6.30 -0.71 -6.65
CA PHE A 109 6.31 -1.67 -5.54
C PHE A 109 5.30 -1.31 -4.46
N ASN A 110 5.10 -0.03 -4.14
CA ASN A 110 4.06 0.36 -3.17
C ASN A 110 2.64 -0.07 -3.58
N GLN A 111 2.35 -0.21 -4.88
CA GLN A 111 1.05 -0.70 -5.32
C GLN A 111 0.93 -2.23 -5.25
N ASP A 112 2.07 -2.92 -5.27
CA ASP A 112 2.15 -4.38 -5.34
C ASP A 112 2.73 -4.98 -4.03
N HIS A 113 2.82 -4.18 -2.96
CA HIS A 113 3.47 -4.57 -1.71
C HIS A 113 2.77 -5.68 -0.93
N PRO A 114 1.43 -5.89 -0.99
CA PRO A 114 0.79 -6.93 -0.20
C PRO A 114 1.36 -8.30 -0.55
N ALA A 115 1.58 -9.16 0.46
CA ALA A 115 2.27 -10.44 0.28
C ALA A 115 1.60 -11.35 -0.77
N TRP A 116 0.27 -11.28 -0.90
CA TRP A 116 -0.50 -12.05 -1.89
C TRP A 116 -0.39 -11.52 -3.34
N ILE A 117 0.13 -10.30 -3.54
CA ILE A 117 0.40 -9.70 -4.86
C ILE A 117 1.90 -9.72 -5.17
N SER A 118 2.74 -9.49 -4.16
CA SER A 118 4.18 -9.36 -4.30
C SER A 118 4.78 -10.64 -4.91
N ARG A 119 5.68 -10.44 -5.87
CA ARG A 119 6.41 -11.53 -6.55
C ARG A 119 7.78 -11.80 -5.93
N VAL A 120 8.12 -11.07 -4.88
CA VAL A 120 9.39 -11.17 -4.17
C VAL A 120 9.09 -11.46 -2.70
N PRO A 121 9.93 -12.27 -2.04
CA PRO A 121 9.68 -12.69 -0.66
C PRO A 121 9.89 -11.57 0.37
N GLY A 122 10.35 -10.40 -0.06
CA GLY A 122 10.55 -9.24 0.79
C GLY A 122 10.74 -7.97 -0.02
N ARG A 123 10.86 -6.85 0.67
CA ARG A 123 10.98 -5.53 0.05
C ARG A 123 12.33 -5.40 -0.69
N PRO A 124 12.37 -5.01 -1.98
CA PRO A 124 13.62 -4.78 -2.70
C PRO A 124 14.47 -3.69 -2.03
N ASN A 125 15.80 -3.83 -2.04
CA ASN A 125 16.71 -2.91 -1.33
C ASN A 125 16.50 -1.42 -1.64
N GLY A 126 16.15 -1.05 -2.88
CA GLY A 126 15.84 0.35 -3.21
C GLY A 126 14.61 0.89 -2.47
N PHE A 127 13.59 0.06 -2.29
CA PHE A 127 12.39 0.38 -1.50
C PHE A 127 12.59 0.16 0.01
N ALA A 128 13.63 -0.58 0.41
CA ALA A 128 13.99 -0.76 1.81
C ALA A 128 14.96 0.33 2.33
N ARG A 129 15.62 1.10 1.46
CA ARG A 129 16.71 2.02 1.87
C ARG A 129 16.70 3.39 1.23
N VAL A 130 16.03 3.56 0.08
CA VAL A 130 16.11 4.81 -0.71
C VAL A 130 14.73 5.43 -0.87
N LEU A 131 13.72 4.61 -1.13
CA LEU A 131 12.32 5.03 -1.24
C LEU A 131 11.53 4.46 -0.06
N PRO A 132 10.51 5.15 0.44
CA PRO A 132 9.66 4.58 1.47
C PRO A 132 8.75 3.48 0.86
N ALA A 133 9.08 2.21 1.11
CA ALA A 133 8.17 1.08 0.85
C ALA A 133 6.98 1.09 1.80
N THR A 134 5.86 0.47 1.40
CA THR A 134 4.68 0.30 2.30
C THR A 134 4.35 1.62 2.98
N TYR A 135 4.40 2.69 2.18
CA TYR A 135 4.27 4.06 2.65
C TYR A 135 2.80 4.42 2.58
N ASN A 136 2.17 4.43 3.74
CA ASN A 136 0.85 4.97 3.95
C ASN A 136 0.95 6.39 4.52
N ASP A 137 -0.04 7.20 4.19
CA ASP A 137 -0.13 8.57 4.64
C ASP A 137 -1.60 9.01 4.65
N VAL A 138 -1.89 10.08 5.38
CA VAL A 138 -3.23 10.68 5.45
C VAL A 138 -3.28 11.87 4.51
N GLY A 139 -4.29 11.89 3.64
CA GLY A 139 -4.48 13.02 2.74
C GLY A 139 -5.54 12.79 1.68
N VAL A 140 -5.26 13.28 0.47
CA VAL A 140 -6.12 13.14 -0.72
C VAL A 140 -5.31 12.69 -1.93
N ILE A 141 -5.85 11.76 -2.71
CA ILE A 141 -5.38 11.41 -4.06
C ILE A 141 -6.44 11.78 -5.09
N VAL A 142 -6.02 12.41 -6.18
CA VAL A 142 -6.77 12.48 -7.43
C VAL A 142 -6.05 11.62 -8.46
N GLY A 143 -6.68 10.52 -8.85
CA GLY A 143 -6.11 9.55 -9.78
C GLY A 143 -7.03 9.22 -10.93
N GLY A 144 -6.50 8.54 -11.94
CA GLY A 144 -7.26 8.19 -13.12
C GLY A 144 -6.48 7.41 -14.16
N GLY A 145 -7.17 7.08 -15.25
CA GLY A 145 -6.56 6.37 -16.36
C GLY A 145 -7.23 6.71 -17.68
N LEU A 146 -6.42 6.91 -18.70
CA LEU A 146 -6.85 7.21 -20.07
C LEU A 146 -6.42 6.06 -20.98
N PRO A 147 -7.32 5.50 -21.81
CA PRO A 147 -6.95 4.49 -22.78
C PRO A 147 -6.01 5.09 -23.83
N VAL A 148 -4.99 4.35 -24.23
CA VAL A 148 -4.08 4.68 -25.33
C VAL A 148 -4.06 3.50 -26.28
N GLY A 149 -4.74 3.65 -27.42
CA GLY A 149 -5.02 2.54 -28.33
C GLY A 149 -5.93 1.47 -27.70
N HIS A 150 -5.90 0.26 -28.25
CA HIS A 150 -6.78 -0.83 -27.82
C HIS A 150 -6.24 -1.67 -26.65
N LEU A 151 -4.92 -1.66 -26.45
CA LEU A 151 -4.24 -2.57 -25.53
C LEU A 151 -3.47 -1.87 -24.40
N SER A 152 -3.54 -0.54 -24.31
CA SER A 152 -2.75 0.20 -23.32
C SER A 152 -3.54 1.32 -22.66
N ARG A 153 -2.99 1.83 -21.56
CA ARG A 153 -3.50 3.00 -20.84
C ARG A 153 -2.36 3.79 -20.25
N VAL A 154 -2.59 5.08 -20.07
CA VAL A 154 -1.79 5.94 -19.21
C VAL A 154 -2.58 6.16 -17.93
N THR A 155 -1.95 5.92 -16.79
CA THR A 155 -2.51 6.19 -15.46
C THR A 155 -1.77 7.35 -14.83
N TYR A 156 -2.51 8.16 -14.08
CA TYR A 156 -1.97 9.27 -13.32
C TYR A 156 -2.52 9.24 -11.90
N ASP A 157 -1.69 9.58 -10.94
CA ASP A 157 -2.06 9.75 -9.54
C ASP A 157 -1.39 11.04 -9.05
N LEU A 158 -2.15 11.94 -8.45
CA LEU A 158 -1.66 13.17 -7.81
C LEU A 158 -2.09 13.13 -6.36
N TRP A 159 -1.20 13.41 -5.43
CA TRP A 159 -1.51 13.33 -4.01
C TRP A 159 -1.03 14.54 -3.23
N TRP A 160 -1.75 14.81 -2.15
CA TRP A 160 -1.47 15.81 -1.16
C TRP A 160 -1.67 15.19 0.22
N VAL A 161 -0.58 15.02 0.98
CA VAL A 161 -0.52 14.20 2.20
C VAL A 161 0.28 14.93 3.29
N ASN A 162 0.23 14.43 4.53
CA ASN A 162 1.07 14.98 5.61
C ASN A 162 2.54 14.88 5.22
N GLY A 163 2.98 13.71 4.79
CA GLY A 163 4.34 13.48 4.33
C GLY A 163 5.19 12.72 5.32
N LEU A 164 6.50 12.79 5.10
CA LEU A 164 7.47 12.19 6.00
C LEU A 164 7.72 13.14 7.19
N ALA A 165 7.97 12.60 8.37
CA ALA A 165 8.37 13.37 9.56
C ALA A 165 9.49 12.66 10.33
N GLY A 166 10.57 13.36 10.65
CA GLY A 166 11.68 12.88 11.46
C GLY A 166 12.98 13.65 11.21
N GLU A 167 13.96 13.42 12.08
CA GLU A 167 15.20 14.20 12.10
C GLU A 167 16.04 14.09 10.81
N ASP A 168 16.77 15.16 10.48
CA ASP A 168 17.73 15.20 9.38
C ASP A 168 18.70 14.01 9.41
N GLY A 169 18.71 13.24 8.32
CA GLY A 169 19.58 12.07 8.17
C GLY A 169 19.07 10.79 8.84
N ALA A 170 17.89 10.80 9.46
CA ALA A 170 17.23 9.58 9.91
C ALA A 170 16.81 8.69 8.72
N ASP A 171 16.53 7.42 9.01
CA ASP A 171 16.05 6.47 8.00
C ASP A 171 14.68 6.94 7.49
N ILE A 172 14.56 7.17 6.18
CA ILE A 172 13.31 7.58 5.52
C ILE A 172 12.13 6.63 5.82
N ARG A 173 12.41 5.37 6.19
CA ARG A 173 11.38 4.42 6.63
C ARG A 173 10.81 4.73 7.99
N ALA A 174 11.62 5.26 8.90
CA ALA A 174 11.21 5.66 10.23
C ALA A 174 10.38 6.94 10.21
N MET A 175 10.45 7.69 9.11
CA MET A 175 9.70 8.93 8.92
C MET A 175 8.27 8.73 8.38
N ARG A 176 7.81 7.49 8.21
CA ARG A 176 6.46 7.16 7.72
C ARG A 176 5.43 7.28 8.87
N ASP A 177 4.16 7.05 8.56
CA ASP A 177 3.07 7.05 9.55
C ASP A 177 2.88 8.40 10.28
N ASN A 178 3.19 9.50 9.59
CA ASN A 178 2.88 10.84 10.09
C ASN A 178 1.37 11.11 10.06
N LEU A 179 0.68 10.83 11.16
CA LEU A 179 -0.77 11.03 11.30
C LEU A 179 -1.15 12.45 11.73
N GLU A 180 -0.22 13.22 12.27
CA GLU A 180 -0.44 14.57 12.79
C GLU A 180 0.47 15.58 12.09
N ASP A 181 -0.13 16.48 11.31
CA ASP A 181 0.58 17.64 10.81
C ASP A 181 0.70 18.70 11.91
N VAL A 182 1.88 18.75 12.54
CA VAL A 182 2.18 19.66 13.65
C VAL A 182 2.75 21.01 13.20
N ASP A 183 3.13 21.17 11.93
CA ASP A 183 3.86 22.35 11.44
C ASP A 183 3.22 23.03 10.20
N GLY A 184 2.21 22.41 9.59
CA GLY A 184 1.50 22.90 8.41
C GLY A 184 2.16 22.50 7.09
N ASN A 185 3.24 21.72 7.12
CA ASN A 185 3.94 21.27 5.93
C ASN A 185 3.22 20.05 5.34
N LYS A 186 3.08 20.07 4.02
CA LYS A 186 2.40 19.01 3.29
C LYS A 186 3.28 18.53 2.15
N PHE A 187 3.30 17.23 1.95
CA PHE A 187 3.91 16.66 0.78
C PHE A 187 2.93 16.63 -0.38
N VAL A 188 3.41 17.09 -1.53
CA VAL A 188 2.72 16.97 -2.81
C VAL A 188 3.52 16.07 -3.72
N GLY A 189 2.84 15.21 -4.46
CA GLY A 189 3.50 14.31 -5.38
C GLY A 189 2.59 13.81 -6.48
N GLY A 190 3.21 13.10 -7.41
CA GLY A 190 2.49 12.51 -8.51
C GLY A 190 3.22 11.33 -9.13
N ARG A 191 2.45 10.47 -9.78
CA ARG A 191 2.91 9.35 -10.58
C ARG A 191 2.24 9.38 -11.93
N LEU A 192 3.02 9.15 -12.98
CA LEU A 192 2.53 8.91 -14.33
C LEU A 192 3.07 7.55 -14.79
N ALA A 193 2.21 6.69 -15.33
CA ALA A 193 2.63 5.39 -15.84
C ALA A 193 1.91 4.99 -17.13
N TYR A 194 2.65 4.38 -18.05
CA TYR A 194 2.14 3.67 -19.21
C TYR A 194 2.07 2.19 -18.90
N ILE A 195 0.90 1.58 -19.10
CA ILE A 195 0.64 0.17 -18.84
C ILE A 195 0.03 -0.45 -20.08
N SER A 196 0.65 -1.51 -20.59
CA SER A 196 0.18 -2.30 -21.73
C SER A 196 -0.24 -3.71 -21.32
N ARG A 197 -1.29 -4.22 -21.96
CA ARG A 197 -1.80 -5.59 -21.76
C ARG A 197 -0.81 -6.68 -22.16
N ILE A 198 0.22 -6.35 -22.96
CA ILE A 198 1.30 -7.28 -23.33
C ILE A 198 2.42 -7.35 -22.28
N GLY A 199 2.25 -6.71 -21.11
CA GLY A 199 3.18 -6.83 -19.98
C GLY A 199 4.20 -5.69 -19.83
N VAL A 200 4.13 -4.65 -20.66
CA VAL A 200 4.99 -3.46 -20.52
C VAL A 200 4.37 -2.49 -19.51
N ASN A 201 5.12 -2.16 -18.45
CA ASN A 201 4.74 -1.15 -17.47
C ASN A 201 5.95 -0.23 -17.20
N VAL A 202 5.81 1.05 -17.52
CA VAL A 202 6.84 2.07 -17.30
C VAL A 202 6.19 3.24 -16.60
N GLY A 203 6.79 3.73 -15.53
CA GLY A 203 6.26 4.89 -14.82
C GLY A 203 7.33 5.68 -14.10
N VAL A 204 6.99 6.93 -13.79
CA VAL A 204 7.81 7.89 -13.06
C VAL A 204 7.00 8.43 -11.89
N SER A 205 7.65 8.60 -10.75
CA SER A 205 7.07 9.20 -9.54
C SER A 205 7.96 10.34 -9.06
N TYR A 206 7.32 11.39 -8.56
CA TYR A 206 7.98 12.55 -7.96
C TYR A 206 7.16 13.00 -6.76
N GLN A 207 7.84 13.43 -5.70
CA GLN A 207 7.22 13.94 -4.49
C GLN A 207 8.17 14.95 -3.84
N THR A 208 7.59 15.99 -3.25
CA THR A 208 8.32 17.07 -2.58
C THR A 208 7.51 17.58 -1.39
N GLY A 209 8.21 18.02 -0.36
CA GLY A 209 7.70 18.57 0.88
C GLY A 209 8.86 18.79 1.84
N THR A 210 8.64 19.58 2.87
CA THR A 210 9.57 19.72 3.98
C THR A 210 9.16 18.71 5.04
N TYR A 211 10.11 17.89 5.49
CA TYR A 211 9.95 17.01 6.64
C TYR A 211 10.76 17.60 7.79
N ASP A 212 10.19 17.50 8.99
CA ASP A 212 10.79 17.94 10.26
C ASP A 212 10.84 16.76 11.24
#